data_AF-A0A4Q2U8S2-F1
#
_entry.id   AF-A0A4Q2U8S2-F1
#
_cell.length_a   1.000
_cell.length_b   1.000
_cell.length_c   1.000
_cell.angle_alpha   90.00
_cell.angle_beta   90.00
_cell.angle_gamma   90.00
#
_symmetry.space_group_name_H-M   'P 1'
#
loop_
_entity.id
_entity.type
_entity.pdbx_description
1 polymer ?
#
loop_
_entity_poly.entity_id
_entity_poly.type
_entity_poly.pdbx_seq_one_letter_code
_entity_poly.pdbx_strand_id
1 'polypeptide(L)'
;MIVDAEHLGLVYRAAQLKYIRTAIGGTGARRRAGRFNRPDHLAVYVSTDVQTAFAEYQQNNPNRPRPCGIVSIDLQVRGLLDLRSISVGDPADFNHWRADWKAARDAFYRGDSTADCPSWRCYDVALREKCSGIIYPSTRSGGTNIVYYQEYASFSDLRIDPIDPANEIRDLVKNGVA
;
A
#
# COMPACT_ATOMS: atom_id res chain seq x y z
N MET A 1 -17.04 8.38 11.16
CA MET A 1 -15.63 7.94 11.19
C MET A 1 -15.38 7.21 9.88
N ILE A 2 -14.32 7.58 9.15
CA ILE A 2 -14.04 7.13 7.78
C ILE A 2 -13.50 5.67 7.77
N VAL A 3 -14.24 4.73 8.34
CA VAL A 3 -13.83 3.33 8.49
C VAL A 3 -14.94 2.42 7.96
N ASP A 4 -15.12 2.41 6.64
CA ASP A 4 -15.97 1.40 5.98
C ASP A 4 -15.83 1.39 4.45
N ALA A 5 -14.75 1.95 3.90
CA ALA A 5 -14.57 1.85 2.46
C ALA A 5 -14.25 0.41 2.09
N GLU A 6 -14.78 -0.01 0.95
CA GLU A 6 -14.47 -1.31 0.37
C GLU A 6 -14.00 -1.16 -1.07
N HIS A 7 -13.30 -2.18 -1.54
CA HIS A 7 -12.97 -2.35 -2.93
C HIS A 7 -13.24 -3.79 -3.34
N LEU A 8 -14.02 -3.95 -4.41
CA LEU A 8 -14.28 -5.22 -5.07
C LEU A 8 -13.96 -5.05 -6.55
N GLY A 9 -12.90 -5.72 -7.00
CA GLY A 9 -12.56 -5.79 -8.42
C GLY A 9 -11.06 -5.74 -8.71
N LEU A 10 -10.75 -5.39 -9.96
CA LEU A 10 -9.39 -5.41 -10.46
C LEU A 10 -8.54 -4.29 -9.89
N VAL A 11 -7.38 -4.68 -9.40
CA VAL A 11 -6.27 -3.78 -9.05
C VAL A 11 -4.98 -4.24 -9.73
N TYR A 12 -4.04 -3.31 -9.81
CA TYR A 12 -2.80 -3.48 -10.53
C TYR A 12 -1.61 -3.12 -9.65
N ARG A 13 -0.54 -3.90 -9.78
CA ARG A 13 0.73 -3.62 -9.12
C ARG A 13 1.87 -3.68 -10.11
N ALA A 14 2.55 -2.56 -10.28
CA ALA A 14 3.82 -2.52 -10.97
C ALA A 14 4.96 -2.96 -10.03
N ALA A 15 5.73 -3.96 -10.46
CA ALA A 15 6.85 -4.47 -9.68
C ALA A 15 8.12 -4.61 -10.53
N GLN A 16 9.27 -4.51 -9.86
CA GLN A 16 10.56 -4.80 -10.50
C GLN A 16 10.56 -6.25 -10.98
N LEU A 17 11.15 -6.51 -12.15
CA LEU A 17 11.15 -7.85 -12.75
C LEU A 17 11.66 -8.94 -11.79
N LYS A 18 12.70 -8.66 -11.01
CA LYS A 18 13.23 -9.61 -10.01
C LYS A 18 12.29 -9.93 -8.84
N TYR A 19 11.25 -9.13 -8.61
CA TYR A 19 10.28 -9.30 -7.54
C TYR A 19 8.87 -9.57 -8.07
N ILE A 20 8.69 -9.69 -9.39
CA ILE A 20 7.36 -9.86 -9.98
C ILE A 20 6.67 -11.13 -9.47
N ARG A 21 7.45 -12.22 -9.33
CA ARG A 21 6.97 -13.51 -8.81
C ARG A 21 6.61 -13.47 -7.33
N THR A 22 6.96 -12.42 -6.58
CA THR A 22 6.62 -12.27 -5.16
C THR A 22 5.88 -10.95 -4.90
N ALA A 23 5.28 -10.37 -5.96
CA ALA A 23 4.75 -9.03 -5.93
C ALA A 23 3.70 -8.83 -4.83
N ILE A 24 2.92 -9.87 -4.52
CA ILE A 24 1.84 -9.84 -3.54
C ILE A 24 2.29 -10.07 -2.08
N GLY A 25 3.57 -10.35 -1.81
CA GLY A 25 4.02 -10.76 -0.47
C GLY A 25 4.43 -9.64 0.49
N GLY A 26 4.39 -8.36 0.10
CA GLY A 26 4.63 -7.21 1.00
C GLY A 26 6.06 -7.01 1.54
N THR A 27 6.96 -7.98 1.42
CA THR A 27 8.32 -7.97 2.01
C THR A 27 9.18 -6.76 1.61
N GLY A 28 8.96 -6.20 0.42
CA GLY A 28 9.67 -5.01 -0.03
C GLY A 28 9.31 -3.76 0.77
N ALA A 29 8.05 -3.61 1.20
CA ALA A 29 7.59 -2.50 2.01
C ALA A 29 8.06 -2.64 3.47
N ARG A 30 8.08 -3.87 4.00
CA ARG A 30 8.65 -4.18 5.32
C ARG A 30 10.09 -3.69 5.45
N ARG A 31 10.92 -3.98 4.43
CA ARG A 31 12.36 -3.64 4.42
C ARG A 31 12.69 -2.17 4.21
N ARG A 32 11.76 -1.37 3.66
CA ARG A 32 12.04 0.01 3.22
C ARG A 32 11.10 1.05 3.81
N ALA A 33 10.13 0.62 4.60
CA ALA A 33 8.90 1.36 4.86
C ALA A 33 8.19 1.82 3.58
N GLY A 34 7.04 2.44 3.76
CA GLY A 34 6.31 3.12 2.71
C GLY A 34 5.57 4.31 3.28
N ARG A 35 4.78 4.97 2.43
CA ARG A 35 3.98 6.13 2.85
C ARG A 35 3.04 5.75 3.98
N PHE A 36 2.41 4.58 3.89
CA PHE A 36 1.37 4.11 4.80
C PHE A 36 1.75 2.82 5.52
N ASN A 37 3.03 2.61 5.77
CA ASN A 37 3.48 1.57 6.69
C ASN A 37 4.76 2.02 7.39
N ARG A 38 4.81 1.80 8.70
CA ARG A 38 6.04 1.96 9.48
C ARG A 38 7.09 0.95 9.01
N PRO A 39 8.39 1.19 9.29
CA PRO A 39 9.43 0.18 9.13
C PRO A 39 9.03 -1.14 9.79
N ASP A 40 9.45 -2.26 9.21
CA ASP A 40 9.21 -3.63 9.71
C ASP A 40 7.76 -4.15 9.66
N HIS A 41 6.81 -3.37 9.13
CA HIS A 41 5.44 -3.84 8.86
C HIS A 41 5.21 -4.18 7.39
N LEU A 42 4.50 -5.29 7.13
CA LEU A 42 4.16 -5.70 5.76
C LEU A 42 3.07 -4.81 5.18
N ALA A 43 3.26 -4.42 3.92
CA ALA A 43 2.26 -3.67 3.17
C ALA A 43 2.35 -3.94 1.68
N VAL A 44 1.20 -4.04 1.02
CA VAL A 44 1.13 -4.18 -0.43
C VAL A 44 0.34 -3.02 -1.01
N TYR A 45 1.00 -2.30 -1.92
CA TYR A 45 0.47 -1.14 -2.61
C TYR A 45 0.01 -1.55 -4.01
N VAL A 46 -1.22 -1.21 -4.34
CA VAL A 46 -1.87 -1.48 -5.63
C VAL A 46 -2.62 -0.23 -6.08
N SER A 47 -3.00 -0.19 -7.35
CA SER A 47 -3.78 0.89 -7.94
C SER A 47 -5.00 0.32 -8.65
N THR A 48 -6.09 1.09 -8.73
CA THR A 48 -7.34 0.65 -9.39
C THR A 48 -7.24 0.65 -10.92
N ASP A 49 -6.16 1.19 -11.48
CA ASP A 49 -5.88 1.18 -12.92
C ASP A 49 -4.38 1.03 -13.21
N VAL A 50 -4.07 0.53 -14.42
CA VAL A 50 -2.70 0.24 -14.85
C VAL A 50 -1.83 1.49 -14.96
N GLN A 51 -2.41 2.62 -15.40
CA GLN A 51 -1.66 3.86 -15.63
C GLN A 51 -1.17 4.43 -14.31
N THR A 52 -2.02 4.41 -13.29
CA THR A 52 -1.68 4.80 -11.92
C THR A 52 -0.62 3.87 -11.32
N ALA A 53 -0.78 2.55 -11.47
CA ALA A 53 0.23 1.59 -10.98
C ALA A 53 1.61 1.85 -11.60
N PHE A 54 1.64 2.11 -12.91
CA PHE A 54 2.87 2.44 -13.62
C PHE A 54 3.45 3.78 -13.16
N ALA A 55 2.64 4.83 -13.06
CA ALA A 55 3.07 6.17 -12.62
C ALA A 55 3.67 6.15 -11.20
N GLU A 56 3.06 5.43 -10.26
CA GLU A 56 3.57 5.27 -8.89
C GLU A 56 4.94 4.55 -8.85
N TYR A 57 5.14 3.54 -9.70
CA TYR A 57 6.42 2.84 -9.80
C TYR A 57 7.56 3.72 -10.33
N GLN A 58 7.25 4.64 -11.24
CA GLN A 58 8.21 5.56 -11.84
C GLN A 58 8.50 6.82 -11.00
N GLN A 59 7.94 6.95 -9.79
CA GLN A 59 7.97 8.20 -8.99
C GLN A 59 9.37 8.83 -8.78
N ASN A 60 10.45 8.05 -8.82
CA ASN A 60 11.82 8.54 -8.62
C ASN A 60 12.57 8.78 -9.94
N ASN A 61 11.97 8.46 -11.09
CA ASN A 61 12.60 8.61 -12.40
C ASN A 61 11.56 8.79 -13.53
N PRO A 62 10.69 9.81 -13.46
CA PRO A 62 9.56 9.96 -14.39
C PRO A 62 10.02 10.13 -15.85
N ASN A 63 11.19 10.74 -16.07
CA ASN A 63 11.73 11.00 -17.41
C ASN A 63 12.57 9.84 -17.97
N ARG A 64 12.80 8.78 -17.18
CA ARG A 64 13.56 7.59 -17.59
C ARG A 64 12.89 6.35 -17.00
N PRO A 65 11.79 5.88 -17.62
CA PRO A 65 11.00 4.78 -17.08
C PRO A 65 11.86 3.53 -16.95
N ARG A 66 11.86 2.93 -15.77
CA ARG A 66 12.52 1.65 -15.53
C ARG A 66 11.61 0.50 -15.98
N PRO A 67 12.17 -0.61 -16.49
CA PRO A 67 11.36 -1.79 -16.80
C PRO A 67 10.67 -2.32 -15.54
N CYS A 68 9.43 -2.80 -15.72
CA CYS A 68 8.63 -3.45 -14.69
C CYS A 68 7.66 -4.44 -15.34
N GLY A 69 7.18 -5.39 -14.52
CA GLY A 69 5.98 -6.17 -14.85
C GLY A 69 4.77 -5.57 -14.15
N ILE A 70 3.58 -5.76 -14.73
CA ILE A 70 2.30 -5.44 -14.11
C ILE A 70 1.64 -6.75 -13.69
N VAL A 71 1.23 -6.82 -12.43
CA VAL A 71 0.38 -7.90 -11.91
C VAL A 71 -1.04 -7.38 -11.80
N SER A 72 -1.99 -8.12 -12.36
CA SER A 72 -3.43 -7.89 -12.15
C SER A 72 -3.90 -8.80 -11.02
N ILE A 73 -4.74 -8.25 -10.14
CA ILE A 73 -5.22 -8.94 -8.95
C ILE A 73 -6.72 -8.67 -8.85
N ASP A 74 -7.53 -9.72 -8.68
CA ASP A 74 -8.90 -9.57 -8.20
C ASP A 74 -8.83 -9.40 -6.67
N LEU A 75 -9.12 -8.19 -6.22
CA LEU A 75 -9.01 -7.78 -4.82
C LEU A 75 -10.41 -7.56 -4.26
N GLN A 76 -10.68 -8.24 -3.14
CA GLN A 76 -11.79 -7.92 -2.26
C GLN A 76 -11.22 -7.48 -0.93
N VAL A 77 -11.56 -6.28 -0.50
CA VAL A 77 -11.13 -5.76 0.79
C VAL A 77 -12.20 -4.84 1.34
N ARG A 78 -12.54 -5.06 2.61
CA ARG A 78 -13.48 -4.25 3.38
C ARG A 78 -12.76 -3.57 4.53
N GLY A 79 -13.43 -2.61 5.18
CA GLY A 79 -12.84 -1.90 6.31
C GLY A 79 -11.56 -1.18 5.92
N LEU A 80 -11.60 -0.38 4.86
CA LEU A 80 -10.52 0.53 4.48
C LEU A 80 -10.72 1.89 5.15
N LEU A 81 -9.62 2.46 5.63
CA LEU A 81 -9.57 3.88 5.94
C LEU A 81 -9.59 4.70 4.64
N ASP A 82 -10.58 5.58 4.46
CA ASP A 82 -10.77 6.33 3.20
C ASP A 82 -10.22 7.77 3.20
N LEU A 83 -9.02 7.95 2.66
CA LEU A 83 -8.39 9.26 2.53
C LEU A 83 -8.80 10.03 1.26
N ARG A 84 -9.80 9.55 0.52
CA ARG A 84 -10.38 10.27 -0.64
C ARG A 84 -11.46 11.27 -0.24
N SER A 85 -12.09 11.06 0.92
CA SER A 85 -13.26 11.82 1.39
C SER A 85 -13.02 12.43 2.77
N ILE A 86 -11.93 13.18 2.91
CA ILE A 86 -11.54 13.86 4.16
C ILE A 86 -12.46 15.06 4.42
N SER A 87 -12.91 15.21 5.65
CA SER A 87 -13.81 16.26 6.13
C SER A 87 -13.21 17.06 7.29
N VAL A 88 -13.84 18.18 7.65
CA VAL A 88 -13.37 19.11 8.69
C VAL A 88 -13.29 18.48 10.10
N GLY A 89 -13.99 17.36 10.34
CA GLY A 89 -13.98 16.65 11.62
C GLY A 89 -12.97 15.51 11.72
N ASP A 90 -12.24 15.21 10.65
CA ASP A 90 -11.28 14.10 10.63
C ASP A 90 -9.95 14.46 11.29
N PRO A 91 -9.18 13.45 11.75
CA PRO A 91 -7.85 13.67 12.30
C PRO A 91 -6.99 14.55 11.39
N ALA A 92 -6.30 15.54 11.98
CA ALA A 92 -5.49 16.51 11.22
C ALA A 92 -4.48 15.83 10.29
N ASP A 93 -3.89 14.69 10.72
CA ASP A 93 -2.94 13.92 9.91
C ASP A 93 -3.52 13.46 8.57
N PHE A 94 -4.84 13.24 8.48
CA PHE A 94 -5.50 12.86 7.22
C PHE A 94 -5.42 14.00 6.20
N ASN A 95 -5.44 15.26 6.63
CA ASN A 95 -5.22 16.38 5.70
C ASN A 95 -3.75 16.52 5.27
N HIS A 96 -2.82 15.88 6.00
CA HIS A 96 -1.38 16.04 5.81
C HIS A 96 -0.65 14.76 5.37
N TRP A 97 -1.35 13.68 5.05
CA TRP A 97 -0.73 12.39 4.65
C TRP A 97 0.22 12.51 3.43
N ARG A 98 0.07 13.55 2.61
CA ARG A 98 0.94 13.82 1.46
C ARG A 98 2.34 14.33 1.84
N ALA A 99 2.56 14.69 3.10
CA ALA A 99 3.86 15.11 3.61
C ALA A 99 4.99 14.12 3.27
N ASP A 100 6.24 14.59 3.33
CA ASP A 100 7.38 13.77 2.95
C ASP A 100 7.71 12.71 4.01
N TRP A 101 7.15 11.52 3.82
CA TRP A 101 7.44 10.33 4.61
C TRP A 101 8.88 9.82 4.45
N LYS A 102 9.59 10.18 3.36
CA LYS A 102 10.97 9.70 3.15
C LYS A 102 11.92 10.32 4.16
N ALA A 103 11.70 11.57 4.56
CA ALA A 103 12.48 12.22 5.61
C ALA A 103 12.37 11.46 6.94
N ALA A 104 11.15 11.07 7.33
CA ALA A 104 10.90 10.26 8.52
C ALA A 104 11.55 8.87 8.41
N ARG A 105 11.39 8.19 7.27
CA ARG A 105 12.08 6.92 6.98
C ARG A 105 13.60 7.05 7.16
N ASP A 106 14.20 8.08 6.60
CA ASP A 106 15.65 8.26 6.64
C ASP A 106 16.14 8.59 8.06
N ALA A 107 15.35 9.32 8.86
CA ALA A 107 15.62 9.53 10.28
C ALA A 107 15.58 8.22 11.07
N PHE A 108 14.54 7.40 10.86
CA PHE A 108 14.41 6.09 11.50
C PHE A 108 15.63 5.19 11.23
N TYR A 109 16.05 5.06 9.96
CA TYR A 109 17.21 4.22 9.61
C TYR A 109 18.55 4.81 10.09
N ARG A 110 18.59 6.07 10.52
CA ARG A 110 19.74 6.66 11.24
C ARG A 110 19.70 6.42 12.75
N GLY A 111 18.68 5.73 13.26
CA GLY A 111 18.53 5.40 14.68
C GLY A 111 17.70 6.40 15.49
N ASP A 112 16.99 7.32 14.84
CA ASP A 112 16.06 8.22 15.53
C ASP A 112 14.76 7.49 15.90
N SER A 113 14.59 7.20 17.19
CA SER A 113 13.40 6.54 17.73
C SER A 113 12.15 7.41 17.72
N THR A 114 12.28 8.72 17.46
CA THR A 114 11.17 9.67 17.38
C THR A 114 10.71 9.93 15.95
N ALA A 115 11.35 9.28 14.97
CA ALA A 115 11.04 9.43 13.55
C ALA A 115 9.57 9.13 13.24
N ASP A 116 8.88 10.10 12.63
CA ASP A 116 7.44 10.02 12.45
C ASP A 116 6.94 10.90 11.29
N CYS A 117 5.78 10.57 10.74
CA CYS A 117 5.11 11.41 9.73
C CYS A 117 3.59 11.22 9.74
N PRO A 118 2.80 12.19 9.20
CA PRO A 118 1.34 12.11 9.20
C PRO A 118 0.78 10.83 8.58
N SER A 119 1.39 10.32 7.50
CA SER A 119 0.90 9.11 6.84
C SER A 119 1.20 7.82 7.62
N TRP A 120 2.23 7.81 8.47
CA TRP A 120 2.44 6.71 9.42
C TRP A 120 1.40 6.74 10.55
N ARG A 121 0.98 7.92 10.99
CA ARG A 121 -0.14 8.03 11.94
C ARG A 121 -1.48 7.61 11.32
N CYS A 122 -1.68 7.85 10.02
CA CYS A 122 -2.83 7.29 9.30
C CYS A 122 -2.81 5.75 9.36
N TYR A 123 -1.63 5.13 9.21
CA TYR A 123 -1.44 3.71 9.41
C TYR A 123 -1.76 3.28 10.84
N ASP A 124 -1.28 4.00 11.86
CA ASP A 124 -1.57 3.68 13.26
C ASP A 124 -3.08 3.76 13.57
N VAL A 125 -3.79 4.74 12.98
CA VAL A 125 -5.26 4.81 13.07
C VAL A 125 -5.89 3.61 12.38
N ALA A 126 -5.48 3.25 11.16
CA ALA A 126 -5.99 2.06 10.48
C ALA A 126 -5.81 0.79 11.33
N LEU A 127 -4.67 0.61 12.02
CA LEU A 127 -4.46 -0.50 12.95
C LEU A 127 -5.43 -0.47 14.13
N ARG A 128 -5.54 0.70 14.77
CA ARG A 128 -6.37 0.86 15.97
C ARG A 128 -7.85 0.60 15.67
N GLU A 129 -8.32 1.08 14.52
CA GLU A 129 -9.70 0.86 14.05
C GLU A 129 -9.90 -0.50 13.37
N LYS A 130 -8.87 -1.36 13.37
CA LYS A 130 -8.90 -2.69 12.75
C LYS A 130 -9.29 -2.65 11.26
N CYS A 131 -8.75 -1.69 10.53
CA CYS A 131 -8.85 -1.63 9.08
C CYS A 131 -7.84 -2.59 8.43
N SER A 132 -8.22 -3.26 7.34
CA SER A 132 -7.29 -4.11 6.57
C SER A 132 -6.47 -3.33 5.55
N GLY A 133 -6.67 -2.02 5.46
CA GLY A 133 -5.94 -1.17 4.52
C GLY A 133 -6.35 0.30 4.56
N ILE A 134 -5.80 1.05 3.63
CA ILE A 134 -6.10 2.46 3.39
C ILE A 134 -6.33 2.64 1.89
N ILE A 135 -7.43 3.31 1.51
CA ILE A 135 -7.70 3.76 0.15
C ILE A 135 -7.45 5.26 0.05
N TYR A 136 -6.73 5.69 -0.98
CA TYR A 136 -6.25 7.06 -1.08
C TYR A 136 -6.05 7.47 -2.55
N PRO A 137 -6.19 8.77 -2.89
CA PRO A 137 -5.95 9.24 -4.24
C PRO A 137 -4.44 9.20 -4.56
N SER A 138 -4.09 8.93 -5.81
CA SER A 138 -2.69 9.00 -6.24
C SER A 138 -2.14 10.42 -6.12
N THR A 139 -0.85 10.53 -5.80
CA THR A 139 -0.10 11.81 -5.87
C THR A 139 0.60 12.00 -7.22
N ARG A 140 0.43 11.04 -8.14
CA ARG A 140 1.16 10.93 -9.42
C ARG A 140 0.23 10.95 -10.63
N SER A 141 -0.97 10.43 -10.48
CA SER A 141 -2.04 10.45 -11.48
C SER A 141 -3.35 10.92 -10.82
N GLY A 142 -4.44 10.98 -11.60
CA GLY A 142 -5.79 11.19 -11.08
C GLY A 142 -6.47 9.92 -10.53
N GLY A 143 -5.77 8.77 -10.49
CA GLY A 143 -6.35 7.49 -10.09
C GLY A 143 -6.36 7.24 -8.59
N THR A 144 -6.82 6.05 -8.21
CA THR A 144 -6.94 5.61 -6.81
C THR A 144 -5.91 4.52 -6.51
N ASN A 145 -5.32 4.60 -5.32
CA ASN A 145 -4.44 3.58 -4.77
C ASN A 145 -5.07 2.94 -3.54
N ILE A 146 -4.68 1.71 -3.29
CA ILE A 146 -5.00 0.96 -2.09
C ILE A 146 -3.69 0.42 -1.53
N VAL A 147 -3.49 0.57 -0.23
CA VAL A 147 -2.53 -0.23 0.52
C VAL A 147 -3.32 -1.19 1.38
N TYR A 148 -2.99 -2.48 1.31
CA TYR A 148 -3.58 -3.49 2.18
C TYR A 148 -2.49 -4.17 3.02
N TYR A 149 -2.90 -4.66 4.17
CA TYR A 149 -2.03 -5.25 5.17
C TYR A 149 -2.44 -6.71 5.41
N GLN A 150 -1.66 -7.65 4.88
CA GLN A 150 -1.96 -9.08 5.00
C GLN A 150 -1.94 -9.59 6.44
N GLU A 151 -1.12 -8.98 7.30
CA GLU A 151 -1.05 -9.30 8.72
C GLU A 151 -2.36 -8.99 9.46
N TYR A 152 -3.20 -8.15 8.86
CA TYR A 152 -4.51 -7.73 9.38
C TYR A 152 -5.65 -8.23 8.49
N ALA A 153 -5.40 -9.28 7.70
CA ALA A 153 -6.43 -9.94 6.90
C ALA A 153 -7.57 -10.48 7.76
N SER A 154 -7.33 -10.81 9.04
CA SER A 154 -8.38 -11.28 9.96
C SER A 154 -9.31 -10.18 10.45
N PHE A 155 -9.00 -8.90 10.20
CA PHE A 155 -9.84 -7.79 10.62
C PHE A 155 -10.97 -7.49 9.64
N SER A 156 -10.90 -7.99 8.40
CA SER A 156 -11.95 -7.82 7.39
C SER A 156 -12.02 -9.02 6.45
N ASP A 157 -12.94 -8.99 5.49
CA ASP A 157 -12.97 -9.94 4.38
C ASP A 157 -11.91 -9.57 3.33
N LEU A 158 -10.61 -9.77 3.65
CA LEU A 158 -9.52 -9.55 2.69
C LEU A 158 -9.27 -10.82 1.84
N ARG A 159 -9.57 -10.73 0.54
CA ARG A 159 -9.29 -11.77 -0.46
C ARG A 159 -8.40 -11.21 -1.57
N ILE A 160 -7.34 -11.94 -1.88
CA ILE A 160 -6.31 -11.53 -2.84
C ILE A 160 -6.11 -12.67 -3.84
N ASP A 161 -6.59 -12.49 -5.07
CA ASP A 161 -6.46 -13.48 -6.13
C ASP A 161 -5.68 -12.90 -7.32
N PRO A 162 -4.37 -13.16 -7.42
CA PRO A 162 -3.59 -12.75 -8.60
C PRO A 162 -4.12 -13.44 -9.86
N ILE A 163 -4.25 -12.70 -10.96
CA ILE A 163 -4.58 -13.27 -12.25
C ILE A 163 -3.31 -13.83 -12.86
N ASP A 164 -3.13 -15.14 -12.67
CA ASP A 164 -1.90 -15.85 -13.02
C ASP A 164 -2.21 -17.29 -13.45
N PRO A 165 -2.72 -17.48 -14.68
CA PRO A 165 -3.13 -18.81 -15.17
C PRO A 165 -1.96 -19.80 -15.27
N ALA A 166 -0.72 -19.31 -15.33
CA ALA A 166 0.49 -20.12 -15.40
C ALA A 166 1.12 -20.39 -14.01
N ASN A 167 0.52 -19.85 -12.93
CA ASN A 167 0.97 -20.01 -11.54
C ASN A 167 2.45 -19.61 -11.32
N GLU A 168 2.87 -18.51 -11.95
CA GLU A 168 4.22 -17.98 -11.87
C GLU A 168 4.48 -17.11 -10.62
N ILE A 169 3.42 -16.54 -10.04
CA ILE A 169 3.39 -15.68 -8.86
C ILE A 169 3.24 -16.56 -7.63
N ARG A 170 4.26 -16.48 -6.77
CA ARG A 170 4.30 -17.15 -5.47
C ARG A 170 3.55 -16.31 -4.45
N ASP A 171 2.54 -16.93 -3.85
CA ASP A 171 1.98 -16.46 -2.59
C ASP A 171 2.96 -16.83 -1.46
N LEU A 172 3.64 -15.81 -0.93
CA LEU A 172 4.58 -16.01 0.18
C LEU A 172 3.85 -16.20 1.52
N VAL A 173 2.57 -15.84 1.63
CA VAL A 173 1.79 -15.99 2.86
C VAL A 173 1.38 -17.45 3.07
N LYS A 174 1.03 -18.17 1.99
CA LYS A 174 0.68 -19.59 2.06
C LYS A 174 1.85 -20.53 2.32
N ASN A 175 3.09 -20.06 2.19
CA ASN A 175 4.29 -20.90 2.29
C ASN A 175 5.07 -20.78 3.61
N GLY A 176 4.47 -20.21 4.66
CA GLY A 176 4.99 -20.35 6.03
C GLY A 176 6.40 -19.78 6.27
N VAL A 177 6.76 -18.68 5.60
CA VAL A 177 7.99 -17.94 5.94
C VAL A 177 7.59 -16.56 6.47
N ALA A 178 7.32 -16.51 7.77
CA ALA A 178 7.31 -15.29 8.58
C ALA A 178 8.75 -14.81 8.81
#